data_AF-A0A2E2JCL9-F1
#
_entry.id   AF-A0A2E2JCL9-F1
#
_cell.length_a   1.000
_cell.length_b   1.000
_cell.length_c   1.000
_cell.angle_alpha   90.00
_cell.angle_beta   90.00
_cell.angle_gamma   90.00
#
_symmetry.space_group_name_H-M   'P 1'
#
loop_
_entity.id
_entity.type
_entity.pdbx_description
1 polymer ?
#
loop_
_entity_poly.entity_id
_entity_poly.type
_entity_poly.pdbx_seq_one_letter_code
_entity_poly.pdbx_strand_id
1 'polypeptide(L)'
;MARCYSIRILGPFFMTLSALLRVLLLLTAAGVNLAAQAKAPEDALQIRPLAVDDAVFGGQVMTYSAGASHAPLVVLVHGLSRNAAGDWQGVIPMLAETYRVIAVDLPGFGRSTGGNHLYSPDAMATAVRGAVRQLDARPFTLVGHSMGGAIALAYARQFPDDLNRLVLVNLAGVLHHSVVAQGLSRLGVQSYAGADAEQAAWLTQLTQAVLAEADRLGISPTMLIATPWLRQMGLGGQPMAISALAMSAYDFGPALREVRTPTELIWGRDDAITPLRTGQLAAAMMADARLTVLDGAAHMPMFEAPEAFHTALRAAIAGRDTPAARPLPRRAPTRRGVTHCLDEAGARFTGTLGDLDLTRCDDAVIENANLRSLRVQGGSVTLINSHVHEGIEARDTQLVLTAGSVTGDPALVLEDTHVDAAGTEFLLLGPHLAQNDGAAPLNLRFSVASRQPLGGEGQWLHRVVRVDRAW
;
A
#
# COMPACT_ATOMS: atom_id res chain seq x y z
N MET A 1 40.92 10.17 -45.32
CA MET A 1 39.64 9.70 -44.73
C MET A 1 39.95 9.04 -43.40
N ALA A 2 39.54 9.66 -42.28
CA ALA A 2 39.23 9.07 -40.97
C ALA A 2 39.09 10.23 -39.96
N ARG A 3 37.86 10.69 -39.73
CA ARG A 3 37.55 11.62 -38.63
C ARG A 3 37.34 10.78 -37.36
N CYS A 4 38.23 10.95 -36.38
CA CYS A 4 38.00 10.47 -35.01
C CYS A 4 36.90 11.33 -34.36
N TYR A 5 35.73 10.75 -34.12
CA TYR A 5 34.75 11.28 -33.18
C TYR A 5 35.18 10.89 -31.77
N SER A 6 35.69 11.85 -31.01
CA SER A 6 35.88 11.70 -29.57
C SER A 6 34.49 11.75 -28.90
N ILE A 7 34.04 10.60 -28.40
CA ILE A 7 32.79 10.47 -27.63
C ILE A 7 32.99 11.15 -26.28
N ARG A 8 32.52 12.39 -26.15
CA ARG A 8 32.35 13.11 -24.87
C ARG A 8 30.93 12.93 -24.30
N ILE A 9 30.46 11.69 -24.15
CA ILE A 9 29.13 11.38 -23.58
C ILE A 9 29.20 10.32 -22.47
N LEU A 10 30.24 10.35 -21.63
CA LEU A 10 30.32 9.46 -20.45
C LEU A 10 30.55 10.19 -19.11
N GLY A 11 30.79 11.50 -19.12
CA GLY A 11 31.00 12.29 -17.89
C GLY A 11 29.80 12.36 -16.94
N PRO A 12 28.59 12.73 -17.41
CA PRO A 12 27.43 12.87 -16.52
C PRO A 12 26.78 11.54 -16.11
N PHE A 13 27.08 10.43 -16.80
CA PHE A 13 26.57 9.09 -16.47
C PHE A 13 27.33 8.44 -15.30
N PHE A 14 28.63 8.73 -15.15
CA PHE A 14 29.44 8.18 -14.07
C PHE A 14 29.27 8.92 -12.73
N MET A 15 29.00 10.23 -12.76
CA MET A 15 28.73 11.00 -11.53
C MET A 15 27.35 10.68 -10.93
N THR A 16 26.35 10.39 -11.75
CA THR A 16 25.01 9.98 -11.31
C THR A 16 24.98 8.55 -10.75
N LEU A 17 25.75 7.62 -11.34
CA LEU A 17 25.88 6.26 -10.83
C LEU A 17 26.62 6.20 -9.47
N SER A 18 27.61 7.06 -9.25
CA SER A 18 28.33 7.19 -7.97
C SER A 18 27.44 7.75 -6.85
N ALA A 19 26.54 8.69 -7.16
CA ALA A 19 25.55 9.20 -6.22
C ALA A 19 24.49 8.13 -5.87
N LEU A 20 24.02 7.37 -6.86
CA LEU A 20 23.12 6.21 -6.67
C LEU A 20 23.76 5.12 -5.81
N LEU A 21 25.03 4.80 -6.03
CA LEU A 21 25.75 3.81 -5.23
C LEU A 21 25.94 4.28 -3.79
N ARG A 22 26.17 5.59 -3.57
CA ARG A 22 26.28 6.18 -2.22
C ARG A 22 24.93 6.26 -1.50
N VAL A 23 23.84 6.57 -2.18
CA VAL A 23 22.48 6.55 -1.57
C VAL A 23 22.06 5.11 -1.25
N LEU A 24 22.36 4.14 -2.11
CA LEU A 24 22.11 2.72 -1.84
C LEU A 24 23.00 2.21 -0.69
N LEU A 25 24.28 2.59 -0.66
CA LEU A 25 25.19 2.30 0.45
C LEU A 25 24.79 3.00 1.75
N LEU A 26 24.23 4.21 1.70
CA LEU A 26 23.74 4.96 2.86
C LEU A 26 22.39 4.43 3.35
N LEU A 27 21.55 3.86 2.50
CA LEU A 27 20.35 3.13 2.92
C LEU A 27 20.68 1.75 3.52
N THR A 28 21.81 1.14 3.12
CA THR A 28 22.35 -0.05 3.82
C THR A 28 23.16 0.31 5.08
N ALA A 29 23.74 1.51 5.16
CA ALA A 29 24.59 1.97 6.27
C ALA A 29 23.83 2.81 7.32
N ALA A 30 22.64 3.31 6.99
CA ALA A 30 21.58 3.59 7.96
C ALA A 30 21.02 2.24 8.46
N GLY A 31 21.92 1.39 8.92
CA GLY A 31 21.60 0.34 9.84
C GLY A 31 20.96 1.03 11.02
N VAL A 32 19.64 0.90 11.11
CA VAL A 32 19.00 0.86 12.41
C VAL A 32 19.83 -0.15 13.20
N ASN A 33 20.57 0.35 14.18
CA ASN A 33 21.18 -0.47 15.20
C ASN A 33 20.00 -1.07 15.99
N LEU A 34 19.35 -2.08 15.40
CA LEU A 34 18.53 -3.02 16.13
C LEU A 34 19.52 -3.84 16.94
N ALA A 35 19.77 -3.32 18.14
CA ALA A 35 20.54 -3.97 19.17
C ALA A 35 20.18 -5.47 19.24
N ALA A 36 21.22 -6.28 19.35
CA ALA A 36 21.24 -7.71 19.68
C ALA A 36 19.86 -8.31 19.99
N GLN A 37 19.35 -9.12 19.05
CA GLN A 37 18.19 -9.98 19.29
C GLN A 37 18.51 -10.93 20.44
N ALA A 38 17.81 -10.76 21.55
CA ALA A 38 17.70 -11.82 22.55
C ALA A 38 16.97 -12.98 21.89
N LYS A 39 17.68 -14.10 21.72
CA LYS A 39 17.10 -15.38 21.31
C LYS A 39 16.09 -15.77 22.38
N ALA A 40 14.80 -15.62 22.09
CA ALA A 40 13.75 -16.07 23.00
C ALA A 40 13.89 -17.60 23.18
N PRO A 41 13.68 -18.13 24.39
CA PRO A 41 13.79 -19.56 24.62
C PRO A 41 12.68 -20.30 23.86
N GLU A 42 13.09 -21.07 22.84
CA GLU A 42 12.22 -21.92 21.99
C GLU A 42 11.42 -22.95 22.82
N ASP A 43 11.91 -23.28 24.02
CA ASP A 43 11.43 -24.40 24.83
C ASP A 43 10.11 -24.14 25.59
N ALA A 44 9.70 -22.88 25.77
CA ALA A 44 8.51 -22.57 26.58
C ALA A 44 7.18 -22.65 25.79
N LEU A 45 7.22 -22.72 24.45
CA LEU A 45 6.05 -22.48 23.57
C LEU A 45 5.67 -23.67 22.67
N GLN A 46 6.39 -24.80 22.76
CA GLN A 46 6.24 -25.95 21.85
C GLN A 46 6.22 -25.57 20.36
N ILE A 47 6.91 -24.50 19.96
CA ILE A 47 7.02 -24.09 18.56
C ILE A 47 7.93 -25.10 17.85
N ARG A 48 7.41 -25.79 16.84
CA ARG A 48 8.17 -26.80 16.09
C ARG A 48 8.55 -26.25 14.73
N PRO A 49 9.85 -25.95 14.50
CA PRO A 49 10.32 -25.58 13.17
C PRO A 49 10.32 -26.81 12.26
N LEU A 50 9.86 -26.65 11.03
CA LEU A 50 9.86 -27.69 10.00
C LEU A 50 10.15 -27.07 8.64
N ALA A 51 11.19 -27.56 7.98
CA ALA A 51 11.47 -27.26 6.59
C ALA A 51 10.60 -28.14 5.69
N VAL A 52 9.96 -27.53 4.70
CA VAL A 52 9.16 -28.21 3.66
C VAL A 52 9.68 -27.83 2.29
N ASP A 53 9.45 -28.67 1.28
CA ASP A 53 10.02 -28.45 -0.05
C ASP A 53 9.32 -27.27 -0.76
N ASP A 54 10.12 -26.41 -1.39
CA ASP A 54 9.65 -25.29 -2.21
C ASP A 54 9.63 -25.68 -3.70
N ALA A 55 8.45 -25.97 -4.24
CA ALA A 55 8.30 -26.28 -5.66
C ALA A 55 8.32 -25.04 -6.58
N VAL A 56 8.19 -23.83 -6.03
CA VAL A 56 8.09 -22.58 -6.81
C VAL A 56 9.47 -21.99 -7.04
N PHE A 57 10.27 -21.86 -5.98
CA PHE A 57 11.60 -21.25 -6.05
C PHE A 57 12.75 -22.27 -5.94
N GLY A 58 12.43 -23.51 -5.55
CA GLY A 58 13.43 -24.54 -5.25
C GLY A 58 14.02 -24.40 -3.85
N GLY A 59 14.47 -25.52 -3.29
CA GLY A 59 14.99 -25.58 -1.92
C GLY A 59 13.87 -25.80 -0.90
N GLN A 60 13.93 -25.07 0.22
CA GLN A 60 13.04 -25.29 1.36
C GLN A 60 12.41 -24.00 1.88
N VAL A 61 11.14 -24.09 2.27
CA VAL A 61 10.43 -23.09 3.07
C VAL A 61 10.46 -23.53 4.55
N MET A 62 10.91 -22.64 5.44
CA MET A 62 10.83 -22.88 6.88
C MET A 62 9.45 -22.50 7.40
N THR A 63 8.86 -23.40 8.18
CA THR A 63 7.58 -23.19 8.86
C THR A 63 7.73 -23.40 10.36
N TYR A 64 6.84 -22.79 11.15
CA TYR A 64 6.80 -22.92 12.60
C TYR A 64 5.39 -23.30 13.01
N SER A 65 5.23 -24.46 13.63
CA SER A 65 3.91 -24.97 14.04
C SER A 65 3.73 -24.91 15.57
N ALA A 66 2.54 -24.50 16.02
CA ALA A 66 2.14 -24.51 17.42
C ALA A 66 0.65 -24.82 17.57
N GLY A 67 0.22 -25.20 18.79
CA GLY A 67 -1.18 -25.51 19.11
C GLY A 67 -1.61 -26.93 18.71
N ALA A 68 -2.85 -27.29 19.06
CA ALA A 68 -3.37 -28.63 18.85
C ALA A 68 -3.65 -28.92 17.36
N SER A 69 -3.21 -30.08 16.86
CA SER A 69 -3.30 -30.42 15.42
C SER A 69 -4.72 -30.42 14.84
N HIS A 70 -5.73 -30.68 15.68
CA HIS A 70 -7.15 -30.73 15.30
C HIS A 70 -7.87 -29.39 15.43
N ALA A 71 -7.27 -28.39 16.08
CA ALA A 71 -7.86 -27.07 16.23
C ALA A 71 -8.01 -26.37 14.85
N PRO A 72 -8.87 -25.34 14.74
CA PRO A 72 -8.97 -24.54 13.51
C PRO A 72 -7.63 -23.93 13.15
N LEU A 73 -7.30 -23.92 11.85
CA LEU A 73 -5.99 -23.52 11.36
C LEU A 73 -5.91 -22.01 11.10
N VAL A 74 -4.86 -21.39 11.62
CA VAL A 74 -4.44 -20.01 11.33
C VAL A 74 -3.04 -20.03 10.74
N VAL A 75 -2.87 -19.36 9.60
CA VAL A 75 -1.59 -19.19 8.92
C VAL A 75 -1.11 -17.75 9.04
N LEU A 76 0.14 -17.56 9.43
CA LEU A 76 0.76 -16.24 9.63
C LEU A 76 1.87 -15.97 8.61
N VAL A 77 1.80 -14.81 7.94
CA VAL A 77 2.77 -14.39 6.90
C VAL A 77 3.40 -13.05 7.28
N HIS A 78 4.72 -13.02 7.40
CA HIS A 78 5.50 -11.89 7.91
C HIS A 78 5.77 -10.78 6.87
N GLY A 79 6.29 -9.64 7.32
CA GLY A 79 6.62 -8.47 6.51
C GLY A 79 8.03 -8.49 5.87
N LEU A 80 8.44 -7.37 5.27
CA LEU A 80 9.64 -7.27 4.41
C LEU A 80 11.00 -7.36 5.16
N SER A 81 11.04 -7.22 6.49
CA SER A 81 12.30 -7.01 7.22
C SER A 81 12.74 -8.14 8.15
N ARG A 82 11.88 -9.11 8.44
CA ARG A 82 12.18 -10.17 9.41
C ARG A 82 11.91 -11.57 8.85
N ASN A 83 11.31 -12.40 9.68
CA ASN A 83 10.96 -13.78 9.51
C ASN A 83 9.71 -14.03 10.36
N ALA A 84 9.08 -15.19 10.20
CA ALA A 84 7.84 -15.53 10.87
C ALA A 84 7.96 -15.52 12.39
N ALA A 85 9.02 -16.13 12.93
CA ALA A 85 9.25 -16.18 14.37
C ALA A 85 9.45 -14.79 14.99
N GLY A 86 10.07 -13.88 14.22
CA GLY A 86 10.38 -12.52 14.63
C GLY A 86 9.17 -11.60 14.62
N ASP A 87 8.33 -11.64 13.58
CA ASP A 87 7.14 -10.77 13.50
C ASP A 87 5.99 -11.27 14.38
N TRP A 88 5.90 -12.59 14.60
CA TRP A 88 4.76 -13.21 15.28
C TRP A 88 5.11 -13.76 16.67
N GLN A 89 6.24 -13.35 17.26
CA GLN A 89 6.76 -13.88 18.52
C GLN A 89 5.74 -13.87 19.66
N GLY A 90 5.01 -12.76 19.84
CA GLY A 90 3.95 -12.64 20.87
C GLY A 90 2.60 -13.23 20.45
N VAL A 91 2.40 -13.43 19.15
CA VAL A 91 1.12 -13.82 18.55
C VAL A 91 0.97 -15.33 18.47
N ILE A 92 2.03 -16.05 18.11
CA ILE A 92 2.05 -17.52 18.04
C ILE A 92 1.62 -18.15 19.38
N PRO A 93 2.23 -17.83 20.55
CA PRO A 93 1.77 -18.33 21.86
C PRO A 93 0.28 -18.13 22.08
N MET A 94 -0.14 -16.89 21.87
CA MET A 94 -1.47 -16.41 22.21
C MET A 94 -2.54 -17.13 21.37
N LEU A 95 -2.28 -17.36 20.09
CA LEU A 95 -3.20 -18.10 19.22
C LEU A 95 -3.13 -19.61 19.47
N ALA A 96 -1.96 -20.16 19.81
CA ALA A 96 -1.77 -21.60 20.02
C ALA A 96 -2.59 -22.17 21.18
N GLU A 97 -3.07 -21.32 22.09
CA GLU A 97 -4.01 -21.70 23.16
C GLU A 97 -5.34 -22.24 22.62
N THR A 98 -5.78 -21.79 21.44
CA THR A 98 -7.10 -22.12 20.86
C THR A 98 -7.02 -22.65 19.43
N TYR A 99 -5.98 -22.28 18.68
CA TYR A 99 -5.83 -22.54 17.26
C TYR A 99 -4.61 -23.40 16.97
N ARG A 100 -4.65 -24.11 15.84
CA ARG A 100 -3.43 -24.60 15.20
C ARG A 100 -2.80 -23.43 14.47
N VAL A 101 -1.55 -23.11 14.75
CA VAL A 101 -0.84 -21.99 14.12
C VAL A 101 0.27 -22.52 13.24
N ILE A 102 0.35 -22.05 12.00
CA ILE A 102 1.49 -22.23 11.11
C ILE A 102 2.00 -20.86 10.69
N ALA A 103 3.23 -20.51 11.07
CA ALA A 103 3.89 -19.30 10.61
C ALA A 103 4.96 -19.65 9.57
N VAL A 104 5.08 -18.88 8.50
CA VAL A 104 5.91 -19.21 7.32
C VAL A 104 7.00 -18.17 7.12
N ASP A 105 8.27 -18.59 7.14
CA ASP A 105 9.35 -17.76 6.60
C ASP A 105 9.20 -17.74 5.07
N LEU A 106 8.93 -16.57 4.49
CA LEU A 106 8.76 -16.44 3.05
C LEU A 106 10.03 -16.90 2.30
N PRO A 107 9.91 -17.46 1.08
CA PRO A 107 11.07 -17.76 0.25
C PRO A 107 12.01 -16.56 0.13
N GLY A 108 13.30 -16.75 0.41
CA GLY A 108 14.28 -15.67 0.47
C GLY A 108 14.43 -14.96 1.81
N PHE A 109 13.68 -15.36 2.84
CA PHE A 109 13.68 -14.73 4.17
C PHE A 109 13.90 -15.76 5.28
N GLY A 110 14.32 -15.28 6.46
CA GLY A 110 14.49 -16.10 7.65
C GLY A 110 15.39 -17.32 7.41
N ARG A 111 14.84 -18.50 7.67
CA ARG A 111 15.52 -19.79 7.47
C ARG A 111 15.10 -20.49 6.17
N SER A 112 14.28 -19.85 5.34
CA SER A 112 13.91 -20.36 4.02
C SER A 112 15.05 -20.19 3.03
N THR A 113 15.12 -21.05 2.03
CA THR A 113 16.09 -20.94 0.95
C THR A 113 15.83 -19.64 0.18
N GLY A 114 16.91 -18.95 -0.18
CA GLY A 114 16.88 -17.74 -0.98
C GLY A 114 17.75 -17.83 -2.22
N GLY A 115 17.60 -16.83 -3.08
CA GLY A 115 18.33 -16.74 -4.34
C GLY A 115 17.85 -15.58 -5.21
N ASN A 116 18.36 -15.52 -6.44
CA ASN A 116 18.01 -14.50 -7.40
C ASN A 116 16.74 -14.86 -8.21
N HIS A 117 15.60 -14.88 -7.53
CA HIS A 117 14.29 -15.16 -8.12
C HIS A 117 13.45 -13.89 -8.26
N LEU A 118 12.46 -13.91 -9.16
CA LEU A 118 11.41 -12.90 -9.17
C LEU A 118 10.39 -13.24 -8.10
N TYR A 119 10.50 -12.59 -6.94
CA TYR A 119 9.58 -12.78 -5.83
C TYR A 119 8.32 -11.91 -5.98
N SER A 120 7.50 -12.17 -7.00
CA SER A 120 6.22 -11.48 -7.14
C SER A 120 5.23 -11.89 -6.05
N PRO A 121 4.27 -11.03 -5.65
CA PRO A 121 3.21 -11.39 -4.71
C PRO A 121 2.48 -12.69 -5.08
N ASP A 122 2.19 -12.90 -6.37
CA ASP A 122 1.51 -14.12 -6.84
C ASP A 122 2.39 -15.38 -6.67
N ALA A 123 3.68 -15.30 -7.00
CA ALA A 123 4.61 -16.42 -6.86
C ALA A 123 4.87 -16.76 -5.38
N MET A 124 5.03 -15.74 -4.53
CA MET A 124 5.12 -15.93 -3.08
C MET A 124 3.85 -16.56 -2.51
N ALA A 125 2.66 -16.13 -2.94
CA ALA A 125 1.39 -16.73 -2.51
C ALA A 125 1.30 -18.22 -2.89
N THR A 126 1.76 -18.57 -4.09
CA THR A 126 1.85 -19.96 -4.54
C THR A 126 2.81 -20.78 -3.69
N ALA A 127 3.96 -20.22 -3.32
CA ALA A 127 4.93 -20.89 -2.45
C ALA A 127 4.38 -21.10 -1.02
N VAL A 128 3.71 -20.08 -0.44
CA VAL A 128 3.02 -20.20 0.85
C VAL A 128 1.96 -21.29 0.78
N ARG A 129 1.15 -21.35 -0.28
CA ARG A 129 0.16 -22.41 -0.48
C ARG A 129 0.83 -23.79 -0.50
N GLY A 130 1.90 -23.94 -1.28
CA GLY A 130 2.65 -25.20 -1.39
C GLY A 130 3.21 -25.67 -0.05
N ALA A 131 3.77 -24.74 0.74
CA ALA A 131 4.31 -25.04 2.06
C ALA A 131 3.20 -25.44 3.06
N VAL A 132 2.11 -24.68 3.13
CA VAL A 132 1.00 -24.96 4.06
C VAL A 132 0.30 -26.28 3.71
N ARG A 133 0.04 -26.54 2.43
CA ARG A 133 -0.68 -27.73 1.96
C ARG A 133 0.07 -29.04 2.20
N GLN A 134 1.39 -29.00 2.36
CA GLN A 134 2.20 -30.15 2.80
C GLN A 134 1.97 -30.50 4.28
N LEU A 135 1.51 -29.54 5.09
CA LEU A 135 1.33 -29.68 6.54
C LEU A 135 -0.12 -29.86 6.95
N ASP A 136 -1.05 -29.22 6.23
CA ASP A 136 -2.48 -29.26 6.50
C ASP A 136 -3.28 -28.86 5.25
N ALA A 137 -4.29 -29.66 4.90
CA ALA A 137 -5.11 -29.46 3.71
C ALA A 137 -6.51 -28.90 4.02
N ARG A 138 -6.77 -28.47 5.26
CA ARG A 138 -8.05 -27.85 5.63
C ARG A 138 -8.11 -26.38 5.17
N PRO A 139 -9.30 -25.80 4.96
CA PRO A 139 -9.46 -24.35 4.86
C PRO A 139 -8.98 -23.67 6.14
N PHE A 140 -8.41 -22.47 6.01
CA PHE A 140 -7.78 -21.77 7.14
C PHE A 140 -8.01 -20.26 7.14
N THR A 141 -7.75 -19.62 8.27
CA THR A 141 -7.67 -18.15 8.35
C THR A 141 -6.25 -17.71 8.01
N LEU A 142 -6.10 -16.83 7.03
CA LEU A 142 -4.80 -16.29 6.61
C LEU A 142 -4.60 -14.90 7.20
N VAL A 143 -3.50 -14.69 7.91
CA VAL A 143 -3.10 -13.41 8.49
C VAL A 143 -1.79 -12.95 7.86
N GLY A 144 -1.78 -11.77 7.27
CA GLY A 144 -0.59 -11.20 6.65
C GLY A 144 -0.30 -9.79 7.16
N HIS A 145 0.96 -9.49 7.48
CA HIS A 145 1.41 -8.15 7.87
C HIS A 145 2.24 -7.48 6.78
N SER A 146 1.98 -6.21 6.45
CA SER A 146 2.80 -5.42 5.52
C SER A 146 2.93 -6.12 4.15
N MET A 147 4.14 -6.50 3.74
CA MET A 147 4.37 -7.36 2.57
C MET A 147 3.64 -8.71 2.66
N GLY A 148 3.60 -9.34 3.82
CA GLY A 148 2.81 -10.54 4.07
C GLY A 148 1.31 -10.30 3.86
N GLY A 149 0.82 -9.08 4.13
CA GLY A 149 -0.55 -8.66 3.80
C GLY A 149 -0.78 -8.60 2.30
N ALA A 150 0.18 -8.07 1.53
CA ALA A 150 0.10 -8.01 0.07
C ALA A 150 0.09 -9.42 -0.56
N ILE A 151 0.92 -10.33 -0.02
CA ILE A 151 0.96 -11.74 -0.43
C ILE A 151 -0.33 -12.45 -0.03
N ALA A 152 -0.88 -12.16 1.16
CA ALA A 152 -2.15 -12.73 1.60
C ALA A 152 -3.34 -12.25 0.75
N LEU A 153 -3.33 -11.00 0.31
CA LEU A 153 -4.31 -10.47 -0.64
C LEU A 153 -4.20 -11.16 -2.01
N ALA A 154 -2.98 -11.35 -2.53
CA ALA A 154 -2.73 -12.11 -3.75
C ALA A 154 -3.12 -13.60 -3.62
N TYR A 155 -2.92 -14.18 -2.44
CA TYR A 155 -3.35 -15.54 -2.12
C TYR A 155 -4.87 -15.67 -2.18
N ALA A 156 -5.60 -14.78 -1.49
CA ALA A 156 -7.06 -14.83 -1.44
C ALA A 156 -7.69 -14.68 -2.83
N ARG A 157 -7.05 -13.93 -3.73
CA ARG A 157 -7.48 -13.80 -5.13
C ARG A 157 -7.28 -15.11 -5.91
N GLN A 158 -6.13 -15.76 -5.75
CA GLN A 158 -5.77 -16.97 -6.53
C GLN A 158 -6.40 -18.25 -5.98
N PHE A 159 -6.58 -18.34 -4.66
CA PHE A 159 -6.98 -19.55 -3.96
C PHE A 159 -8.08 -19.25 -2.93
N PRO A 160 -9.24 -18.71 -3.34
CA PRO A 160 -10.30 -18.33 -2.40
C PRO A 160 -10.86 -19.52 -1.60
N ASP A 161 -10.93 -20.70 -2.22
CA ASP A 161 -11.46 -21.93 -1.59
C ASP A 161 -10.58 -22.47 -0.45
N ASP A 162 -9.33 -22.02 -0.39
CA ASP A 162 -8.38 -22.39 0.64
C ASP A 162 -8.66 -21.63 1.96
N LEU A 163 -9.48 -20.56 1.94
CA LEU A 163 -9.62 -19.61 3.05
C LEU A 163 -11.01 -19.58 3.68
N ASN A 164 -11.05 -19.61 5.02
CA ASN A 164 -12.23 -19.26 5.80
C ASN A 164 -12.37 -17.74 5.96
N ARG A 165 -11.23 -17.07 6.21
CA ARG A 165 -11.14 -15.62 6.47
C ARG A 165 -9.77 -15.09 6.05
N LEU A 166 -9.72 -13.80 5.76
CA LEU A 166 -8.50 -13.05 5.49
C LEU A 166 -8.33 -11.96 6.55
N VAL A 167 -7.14 -11.83 7.12
CA VAL A 167 -6.79 -10.73 8.03
C VAL A 167 -5.56 -10.02 7.49
N LEU A 168 -5.69 -8.74 7.15
CA LEU A 168 -4.61 -7.92 6.61
C LEU A 168 -4.22 -6.87 7.63
N VAL A 169 -2.97 -6.92 8.09
CA VAL A 169 -2.42 -5.99 9.08
C VAL A 169 -1.50 -5.01 8.36
N ASN A 170 -1.82 -3.71 8.36
CA ASN A 170 -1.02 -2.67 7.72
C ASN A 170 -0.58 -3.06 6.29
N LEU A 171 -1.54 -3.41 5.42
CA LEU A 171 -1.30 -3.90 4.06
C LEU A 171 -0.44 -2.92 3.24
N ALA A 172 0.62 -3.45 2.62
CA ALA A 172 1.53 -2.69 1.76
C ALA A 172 1.21 -2.83 0.26
N GLY A 173 1.76 -1.91 -0.54
CA GLY A 173 1.81 -2.01 -2.01
C GLY A 173 0.62 -1.41 -2.78
N VAL A 174 -0.45 -1.01 -2.11
CA VAL A 174 -1.66 -0.50 -2.79
C VAL A 174 -1.53 0.94 -3.27
N LEU A 175 -0.91 1.81 -2.46
CA LEU A 175 -0.63 3.19 -2.88
C LEU A 175 0.57 3.25 -3.81
N HIS A 176 0.58 4.23 -4.71
CA HIS A 176 1.68 4.46 -5.63
C HIS A 176 3.00 4.60 -4.86
N HIS A 177 4.06 3.97 -5.36
CA HIS A 177 5.36 3.85 -4.68
C HIS A 177 5.94 5.18 -4.21
N SER A 178 5.67 6.30 -4.89
CA SER A 178 6.11 7.62 -4.47
C SER A 178 5.48 8.10 -3.15
N VAL A 179 4.30 7.61 -2.77
CA VAL A 179 3.66 7.88 -1.47
C VAL A 179 4.38 7.09 -0.36
N VAL A 180 4.67 5.81 -0.61
CA VAL A 180 5.44 4.96 0.31
C VAL A 180 6.86 5.50 0.50
N ALA A 181 7.50 5.92 -0.60
CA ALA A 181 8.83 6.54 -0.56
C ALA A 181 8.83 7.82 0.29
N GLN A 182 7.82 8.69 0.17
CA GLN A 182 7.70 9.87 1.03
C GLN A 182 7.55 9.49 2.52
N GLY A 183 6.75 8.48 2.83
CA GLY A 183 6.59 7.95 4.19
C GLY A 183 7.90 7.44 4.78
N LEU A 184 8.62 6.61 4.01
CA LEU A 184 9.95 6.10 4.36
C LEU A 184 10.99 7.22 4.48
N SER A 185 10.97 8.22 3.61
CA SER A 185 11.87 9.38 3.71
C SER A 185 11.63 10.16 4.99
N ARG A 186 10.38 10.39 5.39
CA ARG A 186 10.05 11.06 6.67
C ARG A 186 10.59 10.28 7.87
N LEU A 187 10.42 8.96 7.87
CA LEU A 187 10.94 8.09 8.93
C LEU A 187 12.47 8.03 8.94
N GLY A 188 13.11 7.92 7.77
CA GLY A 188 14.57 7.89 7.64
C GLY A 188 15.23 9.20 8.08
N VAL A 189 14.57 10.33 7.81
CA VAL A 189 14.96 11.66 8.29
C VAL A 189 14.82 11.76 9.80
N GLN A 190 13.69 11.34 10.36
CA GLN A 190 13.46 11.36 11.82
C GLN A 190 14.41 10.42 12.58
N SER A 191 14.79 9.30 11.95
CA SER A 191 15.74 8.33 12.50
C SER A 191 17.19 8.78 12.37
N TYR A 192 17.48 9.74 11.49
CA TYR A 192 18.79 10.38 11.41
C TYR A 192 18.86 11.48 12.47
N ALA A 193 19.38 11.11 13.64
CA ALA A 193 19.68 12.05 14.72
C ALA A 193 20.64 13.16 14.22
N GLY A 194 20.08 14.26 13.69
CA GLY A 194 20.82 15.42 13.21
C GLY A 194 20.47 15.97 11.82
N ALA A 195 19.50 15.40 11.10
CA ALA A 195 19.07 15.97 9.82
C ALA A 195 18.12 17.13 10.09
N ASP A 196 18.49 18.34 9.66
CA ASP A 196 17.55 19.45 9.65
C ASP A 196 16.46 19.23 8.57
N ALA A 197 15.36 19.98 8.68
CA ALA A 197 14.23 19.86 7.75
C ALA A 197 14.62 20.14 6.29
N GLU A 198 15.73 20.84 6.05
CA GLU A 198 16.22 21.19 4.72
C GLU A 198 16.91 19.99 4.05
N GLN A 199 17.75 19.26 4.79
CA GLN A 199 18.40 18.03 4.33
C GLN A 199 17.38 16.93 4.00
N ALA A 200 16.32 16.86 4.79
CA ALA A 200 15.17 15.97 4.57
C ALA A 200 14.44 16.27 3.26
N ALA A 201 14.14 17.55 3.03
CA ALA A 201 13.49 18.02 1.82
C ALA A 201 14.38 17.78 0.59
N TRP A 202 15.69 17.97 0.73
CA TRP A 202 16.66 17.74 -0.35
C TRP A 202 16.77 16.26 -0.75
N LEU A 203 16.88 15.33 0.21
CA LEU A 203 16.93 13.89 -0.08
C LEU A 203 15.63 13.40 -0.75
N THR A 204 14.49 13.91 -0.29
CA THR A 204 13.19 13.61 -0.90
C THR A 204 13.13 14.11 -2.35
N GLN A 205 13.55 15.35 -2.61
CA GLN A 205 13.60 15.93 -3.95
C GLN A 205 14.56 15.17 -4.87
N LEU A 206 15.73 14.78 -4.39
CA LEU A 206 16.69 13.99 -5.17
C LEU A 206 16.11 12.63 -5.54
N THR A 207 15.49 11.93 -4.59
CA THR A 207 14.86 10.62 -4.82
C THR A 207 13.75 10.74 -5.86
N GLN A 208 12.91 11.78 -5.77
CA GLN A 208 11.86 12.06 -6.75
C GLN A 208 12.43 12.36 -8.15
N ALA A 209 13.51 13.14 -8.23
CA ALA A 209 14.17 13.46 -9.50
C ALA A 209 14.76 12.22 -10.18
N VAL A 210 15.38 11.32 -9.41
CA VAL A 210 15.93 10.06 -9.92
C VAL A 210 14.82 9.15 -10.45
N LEU A 211 13.71 9.01 -9.71
CA LEU A 211 12.56 8.22 -10.15
C LEU A 211 11.93 8.80 -11.42
N ALA A 212 11.77 10.12 -11.49
CA ALA A 212 11.22 10.79 -12.66
C ALA A 212 12.11 10.63 -13.92
N GLU A 213 13.44 10.68 -13.77
CA GLU A 213 14.36 10.45 -14.88
C GLU A 213 14.39 8.97 -15.30
N ALA A 214 14.28 8.03 -14.35
CA ALA A 214 14.15 6.60 -14.65
C ALA A 214 12.89 6.29 -15.47
N ASP A 215 11.75 6.89 -15.10
CA ASP A 215 10.50 6.83 -15.87
C ASP A 215 10.67 7.41 -17.28
N ARG A 216 11.34 8.57 -17.40
CA ARG A 216 11.62 9.23 -18.69
C ARG A 216 12.51 8.39 -19.61
N LEU A 217 13.48 7.68 -19.05
CA LEU A 217 14.39 6.78 -19.78
C LEU A 217 13.77 5.42 -20.10
N GLY A 218 12.54 5.14 -19.66
CA GLY A 218 11.86 3.87 -19.90
C GLY A 218 12.47 2.69 -19.12
N ILE A 219 13.30 2.96 -18.09
CA ILE A 219 13.85 1.94 -17.21
C ILE A 219 12.78 1.60 -16.18
N SER A 220 11.84 0.75 -16.59
CA SER A 220 10.78 0.32 -15.69
C SER A 220 11.34 -0.59 -14.60
N PRO A 221 10.95 -0.41 -13.32
CA PRO A 221 11.14 -1.39 -12.25
C PRO A 221 10.85 -2.83 -12.67
N THR A 222 9.82 -3.01 -13.51
CA THR A 222 9.40 -4.29 -14.07
C THR A 222 10.48 -4.93 -14.95
N MET A 223 11.22 -4.14 -15.73
CA MET A 223 12.32 -4.65 -16.57
C MET A 223 13.50 -5.16 -15.72
N LEU A 224 13.84 -4.40 -14.66
CA LEU A 224 14.90 -4.76 -13.73
C LEU A 224 14.60 -6.09 -13.03
N ILE A 225 13.37 -6.27 -12.55
CA ILE A 225 12.96 -7.50 -11.86
C ILE A 225 12.64 -8.66 -12.80
N ALA A 226 12.29 -8.44 -14.07
CA ALA A 226 11.98 -9.53 -14.99
C ALA A 226 13.24 -10.33 -15.41
N THR A 227 14.40 -9.67 -15.47
CA THR A 227 15.62 -10.26 -16.04
C THR A 227 16.61 -10.68 -14.94
N PRO A 228 16.98 -11.97 -14.79
CA PRO A 228 17.86 -12.44 -13.71
C PRO A 228 19.21 -11.71 -13.61
N TRP A 229 19.86 -11.45 -14.75
CA TRP A 229 21.13 -10.75 -14.76
C TRP A 229 21.01 -9.28 -14.34
N LEU A 230 19.93 -8.59 -14.76
CA LEU A 230 19.66 -7.21 -14.32
C LEU A 230 19.31 -7.15 -12.83
N ARG A 231 18.57 -8.13 -12.30
CA ARG A 231 18.37 -8.26 -10.83
C ARG A 231 19.68 -8.44 -10.10
N GLN A 232 20.57 -9.28 -10.63
CA GLN A 232 21.88 -9.53 -10.01
C GLN A 232 22.72 -8.25 -9.98
N MET A 233 22.78 -7.51 -11.09
CA MET A 233 23.59 -6.30 -11.18
C MET A 233 22.98 -5.11 -10.46
N GLY A 234 21.67 -4.92 -10.56
CA GLY A 234 20.96 -3.76 -10.02
C GLY A 234 20.59 -3.90 -8.55
N LEU A 235 20.30 -5.12 -8.07
CA LEU A 235 19.82 -5.39 -6.72
C LEU A 235 20.69 -6.39 -5.95
N GLY A 236 21.83 -6.81 -6.52
CA GLY A 236 22.74 -7.78 -5.89
C GLY A 236 22.17 -9.21 -5.80
N GLY A 237 21.04 -9.49 -6.45
CA GLY A 237 20.32 -10.77 -6.26
C GLY A 237 19.66 -10.91 -4.89
N GLN A 238 19.54 -9.82 -4.13
CA GLN A 238 19.06 -9.83 -2.75
C GLN A 238 17.53 -10.01 -2.68
N PRO A 239 17.01 -11.06 -2.03
CA PRO A 239 15.56 -11.33 -2.00
C PRO A 239 14.71 -10.18 -1.47
N MET A 240 15.17 -9.50 -0.41
CA MET A 240 14.47 -8.34 0.15
C MET A 240 14.32 -7.20 -0.87
N ALA A 241 15.41 -6.81 -1.55
CA ALA A 241 15.38 -5.73 -2.53
C ALA A 241 14.53 -6.10 -3.76
N ILE A 242 14.62 -7.35 -4.21
CA ILE A 242 13.80 -7.84 -5.32
C ILE A 242 12.32 -7.85 -4.94
N SER A 243 11.98 -8.31 -3.73
CA SER A 243 10.59 -8.36 -3.24
C SER A 243 9.99 -6.96 -3.12
N ALA A 244 10.74 -6.01 -2.56
CA ALA A 244 10.30 -4.62 -2.45
C ALA A 244 9.99 -4.00 -3.82
N LEU A 245 10.87 -4.22 -4.80
CA LEU A 245 10.67 -3.71 -6.15
C LEU A 245 9.52 -4.43 -6.85
N ALA A 246 9.40 -5.75 -6.68
CA ALA A 246 8.30 -6.54 -7.21
C ALA A 246 6.94 -6.10 -6.65
N MET A 247 6.86 -5.77 -5.36
CA MET A 247 5.65 -5.19 -4.76
C MET A 247 5.30 -3.84 -5.39
N SER A 248 6.29 -2.95 -5.55
CA SER A 248 6.04 -1.63 -6.15
C SER A 248 5.57 -1.67 -7.59
N ALA A 249 5.88 -2.75 -8.30
CA ALA A 249 5.50 -2.97 -9.70
C ALA A 249 4.21 -3.80 -9.86
N TYR A 250 3.66 -4.33 -8.76
CA TYR A 250 2.47 -5.18 -8.79
C TYR A 250 1.18 -4.36 -8.76
N ASP A 251 0.24 -4.69 -9.63
CA ASP A 251 -1.08 -4.06 -9.64
C ASP A 251 -2.05 -4.79 -8.70
N PHE A 252 -2.31 -4.18 -7.53
CA PHE A 252 -3.25 -4.71 -6.54
C PHE A 252 -4.72 -4.36 -6.84
N GLY A 253 -5.01 -3.56 -7.86
CA GLY A 253 -6.37 -3.15 -8.24
C GLY A 253 -7.32 -4.34 -8.47
N PRO A 254 -6.95 -5.35 -9.26
CA PRO A 254 -7.75 -6.56 -9.45
C PRO A 254 -8.02 -7.30 -8.13
N ALA A 255 -6.98 -7.50 -7.30
CA ALA A 255 -7.11 -8.24 -6.04
C ALA A 255 -8.08 -7.55 -5.05
N LEU A 256 -8.06 -6.22 -4.97
CA LEU A 256 -8.98 -5.46 -4.12
C LEU A 256 -10.46 -5.63 -4.55
N ARG A 257 -10.74 -5.91 -5.82
CA ARG A 257 -12.14 -6.05 -6.32
C ARG A 257 -12.61 -7.50 -6.41
N GLU A 258 -11.70 -8.41 -6.70
CA GLU A 258 -12.01 -9.82 -6.97
C GLU A 258 -12.11 -10.65 -5.71
N VAL A 259 -11.36 -10.30 -4.65
CA VAL A 259 -11.39 -11.05 -3.38
C VAL A 259 -12.78 -10.98 -2.75
N ARG A 260 -13.38 -12.16 -2.56
CA ARG A 260 -14.69 -12.36 -1.91
C ARG A 260 -14.58 -12.95 -0.51
N THR A 261 -13.39 -13.38 -0.10
CA THR A 261 -13.14 -13.92 1.23
C THR A 261 -13.46 -12.85 2.29
N PRO A 262 -14.23 -13.17 3.35
CA PRO A 262 -14.48 -12.25 4.44
C PRO A 262 -13.17 -11.72 5.02
N THR A 263 -12.98 -10.41 4.97
CA THR A 263 -11.70 -9.74 5.24
C THR A 263 -11.79 -8.80 6.43
N GLU A 264 -10.82 -8.89 7.33
CA GLU A 264 -10.59 -7.93 8.40
C GLU A 264 -9.28 -7.20 8.15
N LEU A 265 -9.33 -5.87 8.16
CA LEU A 265 -8.19 -4.99 8.06
C LEU A 265 -7.90 -4.47 9.46
N ILE A 266 -6.67 -4.66 9.95
CA ILE A 266 -6.22 -4.11 11.23
C ILE A 266 -5.13 -3.09 10.92
N TRP A 267 -5.31 -1.86 11.38
CA TRP A 267 -4.43 -0.76 11.00
C TRP A 267 -3.97 0.07 12.18
N GLY A 268 -2.67 0.36 12.26
CA GLY A 268 -2.16 1.37 13.19
C GLY A 268 -2.52 2.77 12.70
N ARG A 269 -3.11 3.60 13.55
CA ARG A 269 -3.49 4.98 13.17
C ARG A 269 -2.30 5.78 12.64
N ASP A 270 -1.14 5.59 13.25
CA ASP A 270 0.05 6.42 13.05
C ASP A 270 1.06 5.75 12.11
N ASP A 271 0.62 4.78 11.31
CA ASP A 271 1.48 4.09 10.35
C ASP A 271 1.96 5.04 9.25
N ALA A 272 3.25 5.41 9.29
CA ALA A 272 3.86 6.26 8.28
C ALA A 272 4.42 5.50 7.05
N ILE A 273 4.49 4.16 7.10
CA ILE A 273 5.01 3.33 6.01
C ILE A 273 3.86 2.95 5.06
N THR A 274 2.77 2.47 5.63
CA THR A 274 1.52 2.18 4.95
C THR A 274 0.41 3.02 5.58
N PRO A 275 0.25 4.29 5.18
CA PRO A 275 -0.69 5.22 5.78
C PRO A 275 -2.09 4.63 5.93
N LEU A 276 -2.80 4.98 7.01
CA LEU A 276 -4.18 4.54 7.31
C LEU A 276 -5.13 4.67 6.12
N ARG A 277 -4.91 5.69 5.29
CA ARG A 277 -5.61 5.91 4.01
C ARG A 277 -5.65 4.65 3.13
N THR A 278 -4.61 3.84 3.14
CA THR A 278 -4.53 2.55 2.44
C THR A 278 -5.56 1.56 2.95
N GLY A 279 -5.72 1.45 4.27
CA GLY A 279 -6.74 0.62 4.90
C GLY A 279 -8.16 1.12 4.63
N GLN A 280 -8.37 2.44 4.66
CA GLN A 280 -9.66 3.05 4.30
C GLN A 280 -10.04 2.77 2.84
N LEU A 281 -9.08 2.90 1.94
CA LEU A 281 -9.24 2.55 0.53
C LEU A 281 -9.58 1.06 0.36
N ALA A 282 -8.82 0.17 0.99
CA ALA A 282 -9.05 -1.27 0.90
C ALA A 282 -10.45 -1.64 1.43
N ALA A 283 -10.85 -1.07 2.57
CA ALA A 283 -12.18 -1.28 3.15
C ALA A 283 -13.32 -0.86 2.23
N ALA A 284 -13.13 0.24 1.49
CA ALA A 284 -14.14 0.76 0.58
C ALA A 284 -14.20 0.00 -0.76
N MET A 285 -13.08 -0.57 -1.21
CA MET A 285 -12.99 -1.27 -2.51
C MET A 285 -13.34 -2.76 -2.43
N MET A 286 -13.03 -3.42 -1.30
CA MET A 286 -13.27 -4.84 -1.10
C MET A 286 -14.73 -5.12 -0.72
N ALA A 287 -15.30 -6.19 -1.27
CA ALA A 287 -16.73 -6.46 -1.15
C ALA A 287 -17.20 -6.84 0.27
N ASP A 288 -16.35 -7.50 1.05
CA ASP A 288 -16.60 -7.91 2.43
C ASP A 288 -15.36 -7.64 3.28
N ALA A 289 -15.04 -6.36 3.45
CA ALA A 289 -13.93 -5.92 4.29
C ALA A 289 -14.40 -5.00 5.41
N ARG A 290 -13.79 -5.16 6.59
CA ARG A 290 -13.97 -4.27 7.75
C ARG A 290 -12.63 -3.71 8.19
N LEU A 291 -12.60 -2.45 8.61
CA LEU A 291 -11.40 -1.78 9.11
C LEU A 291 -11.48 -1.55 10.61
N THR A 292 -10.54 -2.14 11.34
CA THR A 292 -10.27 -1.87 12.75
C THR A 292 -9.02 -1.01 12.85
N VAL A 293 -9.16 0.21 13.36
CA VAL A 293 -8.04 1.13 13.59
C VAL A 293 -7.60 1.04 15.05
N LEU A 294 -6.29 0.90 15.27
CA LEU A 294 -5.66 0.84 16.58
C LEU A 294 -5.02 2.20 16.89
N ASP A 295 -5.52 2.87 17.92
CA ASP A 295 -4.93 4.10 18.43
C ASP A 295 -3.60 3.79 19.14
N GLY A 296 -2.60 4.66 18.98
CA GLY A 296 -1.27 4.49 19.58
C GLY A 296 -0.42 3.39 18.94
N ALA A 297 -0.80 2.91 17.76
CA ALA A 297 -0.03 1.97 16.97
C ALA A 297 0.35 2.57 15.61
N ALA A 298 1.54 2.22 15.13
CA ALA A 298 2.08 2.60 13.84
C ALA A 298 2.20 1.35 12.93
N HIS A 299 3.36 1.10 12.32
CA HIS A 299 3.51 0.05 11.31
C HIS A 299 3.58 -1.35 11.90
N MET A 300 3.96 -1.50 13.18
CA MET A 300 4.13 -2.80 13.82
C MET A 300 3.23 -2.94 15.07
N PRO A 301 1.90 -2.97 14.91
CA PRO A 301 0.95 -2.94 16.02
C PRO A 301 1.11 -4.13 16.98
N MET A 302 1.60 -5.27 16.49
CA MET A 302 1.89 -6.44 17.32
C MET A 302 3.00 -6.21 18.36
N PHE A 303 3.87 -5.20 18.16
CA PHE A 303 4.90 -4.79 19.12
C PHE A 303 4.56 -3.46 19.80
N GLU A 304 3.97 -2.53 19.06
CA GLU A 304 3.71 -1.16 19.52
C GLU A 304 2.49 -1.09 20.45
N ALA A 305 1.45 -1.90 20.16
CA ALA A 305 0.22 -1.95 20.93
C ALA A 305 -0.30 -3.40 21.09
N PRO A 306 0.48 -4.31 21.71
CA PRO A 306 0.24 -5.75 21.68
C PRO A 306 -1.13 -6.16 22.24
N GLU A 307 -1.60 -5.53 23.33
CA GLU A 307 -2.91 -5.88 23.90
C GLU A 307 -4.08 -5.50 22.98
N ALA A 308 -4.04 -4.29 22.41
CA ALA A 308 -5.03 -3.81 21.45
C ALA A 308 -5.01 -4.68 20.19
N PHE A 309 -3.81 -4.99 19.69
CA PHE A 309 -3.62 -5.85 18.53
C PHE A 309 -4.12 -7.29 18.78
N HIS A 310 -3.77 -7.92 19.90
CA HIS A 310 -4.23 -9.27 20.23
C HIS A 310 -5.76 -9.33 20.35
N THR A 311 -6.37 -8.29 20.92
CA THR A 311 -7.83 -8.18 21.02
C THR A 311 -8.49 -8.06 19.65
N ALA A 312 -7.97 -7.18 18.79
CA ALA A 312 -8.45 -7.03 17.42
C ALA A 312 -8.27 -8.31 16.60
N LEU A 313 -7.10 -8.94 16.67
CA LEU A 313 -6.76 -10.15 15.92
C LEU A 313 -7.64 -11.35 16.33
N ARG A 314 -7.83 -11.58 17.64
CA ARG A 314 -8.73 -12.66 18.09
C ARG A 314 -10.15 -12.45 17.59
N ALA A 315 -10.64 -11.22 17.63
CA ALA A 315 -11.97 -10.92 17.14
C ALA A 315 -12.09 -11.09 15.61
N ALA A 316 -11.04 -10.72 14.87
CA ALA A 316 -10.97 -10.90 13.43
C ALA A 316 -10.98 -12.38 13.02
N ILE A 317 -10.22 -13.23 13.74
CA ILE A 317 -10.14 -14.68 13.47
C ILE A 317 -11.45 -15.39 13.85
N ALA A 318 -12.03 -15.05 15.01
CA ALA A 318 -13.30 -15.64 15.46
C ALA A 318 -14.46 -15.28 14.50
N GLY A 319 -14.38 -14.09 13.89
CA GLY A 319 -15.44 -13.53 13.05
C GLY A 319 -16.51 -12.86 13.87
N ARG A 320 -16.82 -11.62 13.56
CA ARG A 320 -18.01 -10.93 14.09
C ARG A 320 -19.14 -10.99 13.08
N ASP A 321 -20.37 -11.12 13.57
CA ASP A 321 -21.62 -10.99 12.80
C ASP A 321 -21.98 -9.53 12.48
N THR A 322 -21.07 -8.58 12.72
CA THR A 322 -21.34 -7.17 12.47
C THR A 322 -21.39 -6.93 10.96
N PRO A 323 -22.53 -6.46 10.40
CA PRO A 323 -22.65 -6.19 8.98
C PRO A 323 -21.55 -5.26 8.51
N ALA A 324 -20.95 -5.53 7.34
CA ALA A 324 -20.10 -4.55 6.67
C ALA A 324 -20.88 -3.22 6.52
N ALA A 325 -20.17 -2.09 6.57
CA ALA A 325 -20.80 -0.79 6.42
C ALA A 325 -21.62 -0.77 5.10
N ARG A 326 -22.90 -0.38 5.19
CA ARG A 326 -23.77 -0.38 4.03
C ARG A 326 -23.22 0.60 2.98
N PRO A 327 -23.06 0.20 1.71
CA PRO A 327 -22.54 1.09 0.69
C PRO A 327 -23.36 2.37 0.59
N LEU A 328 -22.70 3.51 0.39
CA LEU A 328 -23.41 4.76 0.15
C LEU A 328 -24.22 4.67 -1.14
N PRO A 329 -25.39 5.32 -1.20
CA PRO A 329 -26.15 5.42 -2.44
C PRO A 329 -25.30 6.15 -3.49
N ARG A 330 -25.04 5.52 -4.63
CA ARG A 330 -24.35 6.14 -5.78
C ARG A 330 -25.26 7.07 -6.62
N ARG A 331 -26.35 7.58 -6.05
CA ARG A 331 -27.32 8.44 -6.75
C ARG A 331 -27.11 9.88 -6.35
N ALA A 332 -27.18 10.79 -7.33
CA ALA A 332 -27.05 12.21 -7.09
C ALA A 332 -28.07 12.70 -6.04
N PRO A 333 -27.65 13.57 -5.10
CA PRO A 333 -28.52 14.11 -4.10
C PRO A 333 -29.53 15.08 -4.73
N THR A 334 -30.79 15.03 -4.30
CA THR A 334 -31.83 15.98 -4.75
C THR A 334 -31.78 17.32 -4.00
N ARG A 335 -30.91 17.41 -2.99
CA ARG A 335 -30.75 18.58 -2.12
C ARG A 335 -30.06 19.70 -2.89
N ARG A 336 -30.68 20.88 -2.95
CA ARG A 336 -30.20 22.04 -3.72
C ARG A 336 -29.51 23.13 -2.89
N GLY A 337 -29.24 22.88 -1.61
CA GLY A 337 -28.60 23.86 -0.73
C GLY A 337 -27.08 23.83 -0.86
N VAL A 338 -26.45 25.01 -0.77
CA VAL A 338 -24.99 25.15 -0.68
C VAL A 338 -24.60 25.17 0.80
N THR A 339 -23.65 24.32 1.18
CA THR A 339 -23.00 24.34 2.48
C THR A 339 -21.67 25.07 2.33
N HIS A 340 -21.37 26.01 3.24
CA HIS A 340 -20.14 26.81 3.18
C HIS A 340 -19.25 26.52 4.39
N CYS A 341 -17.95 26.44 4.16
CA CYS A 341 -16.88 26.48 5.15
C CYS A 341 -15.97 27.67 4.82
N LEU A 342 -15.63 28.47 5.82
CA LEU A 342 -14.78 29.64 5.65
C LEU A 342 -13.79 29.75 6.81
N ASP A 343 -12.50 29.73 6.51
CA ASP A 343 -11.42 29.95 7.49
C ASP A 343 -11.44 28.98 8.68
N GLU A 344 -11.88 27.73 8.48
CA GLU A 344 -11.93 26.71 9.53
C GLU A 344 -10.84 25.66 9.36
N ALA A 345 -10.25 25.22 10.49
CA ALA A 345 -9.32 24.09 10.52
C ALA A 345 -10.02 22.83 11.04
N GLY A 346 -9.83 21.69 10.37
CA GLY A 346 -10.33 20.38 10.79
C GLY A 346 -11.84 20.18 10.62
N ALA A 347 -12.49 20.97 9.76
CA ALA A 347 -13.92 20.84 9.48
C ALA A 347 -14.27 19.45 8.95
N ARG A 348 -15.39 18.87 9.39
CA ARG A 348 -15.82 17.52 9.01
C ARG A 348 -17.21 17.50 8.38
N PHE A 349 -17.33 16.85 7.23
CA PHE A 349 -18.57 16.75 6.45
C PHE A 349 -18.90 15.29 6.17
N THR A 350 -20.16 14.89 6.39
CA THR A 350 -20.63 13.52 6.18
C THR A 350 -22.06 13.50 5.65
N GLY A 351 -22.51 12.37 5.08
CA GLY A 351 -23.90 12.18 4.66
C GLY A 351 -24.26 12.87 3.34
N THR A 352 -25.53 13.20 3.14
CA THR A 352 -26.04 13.76 1.87
C THR A 352 -26.03 15.29 1.86
N LEU A 353 -25.18 15.84 1.00
CA LEU A 353 -24.92 17.27 0.84
C LEU A 353 -25.38 17.71 -0.55
N GLY A 354 -25.80 18.98 -0.68
CA GLY A 354 -26.01 19.58 -1.99
C GLY A 354 -24.66 19.98 -2.56
N ASP A 355 -24.43 21.28 -2.71
CA ASP A 355 -23.09 21.79 -3.03
C ASP A 355 -22.31 22.04 -1.74
N LEU A 356 -21.00 21.88 -1.82
CA LEU A 356 -20.09 22.22 -0.73
C LEU A 356 -19.03 23.18 -1.24
N ASP A 357 -18.96 24.35 -0.63
CA ASP A 357 -17.96 25.38 -0.90
C ASP A 357 -17.02 25.50 0.30
N LEU A 358 -15.74 25.22 0.10
CA LEU A 358 -14.69 25.34 1.11
C LEU A 358 -13.74 26.47 0.70
N THR A 359 -13.61 27.49 1.55
CA THR A 359 -12.70 28.61 1.32
C THR A 359 -11.73 28.75 2.49
N ARG A 360 -10.44 28.54 2.23
CA ARG A 360 -9.35 28.56 3.21
C ARG A 360 -9.63 27.67 4.41
N CYS A 361 -10.17 26.47 4.15
CA CYS A 361 -10.37 25.47 5.18
C CYS A 361 -9.19 24.49 5.15
N ASP A 362 -8.45 24.43 6.26
CA ASP A 362 -7.28 23.57 6.43
C ASP A 362 -7.68 22.23 7.04
N ASP A 363 -7.14 21.13 6.54
CA ASP A 363 -7.38 19.76 6.99
C ASP A 363 -8.86 19.38 7.05
N ALA A 364 -9.66 19.91 6.11
CA ALA A 364 -11.07 19.57 5.99
C ALA A 364 -11.24 18.11 5.54
N VAL A 365 -12.15 17.38 6.18
CA VAL A 365 -12.41 15.97 5.88
C VAL A 365 -13.86 15.78 5.44
N ILE A 366 -14.05 15.26 4.24
CA ILE A 366 -15.35 14.89 3.68
C ILE A 366 -15.42 13.36 3.63
N GLU A 367 -16.07 12.76 4.62
CA GLU A 367 -16.06 11.33 4.85
C GLU A 367 -17.45 10.72 4.71
N ASN A 368 -17.55 9.62 3.97
CA ASN A 368 -18.80 8.92 3.72
C ASN A 368 -19.93 9.86 3.26
N ALA A 369 -19.61 10.77 2.34
CA ALA A 369 -20.51 11.81 1.89
C ALA A 369 -20.95 11.61 0.44
N ASN A 370 -22.13 12.12 0.11
CA ASN A 370 -22.64 12.18 -1.24
C ASN A 370 -23.01 13.63 -1.56
N LEU A 371 -22.29 14.24 -2.50
CA LEU A 371 -22.33 15.65 -2.85
C LEU A 371 -22.78 15.84 -4.29
N ARG A 372 -23.51 16.92 -4.55
CA ARG A 372 -23.77 17.36 -5.92
C ARG A 372 -22.49 17.86 -6.56
N SER A 373 -21.89 18.92 -6.04
CA SER A 373 -20.60 19.45 -6.47
C SER A 373 -19.74 19.86 -5.28
N LEU A 374 -18.44 20.02 -5.52
CA LEU A 374 -17.47 20.50 -4.53
C LEU A 374 -16.63 21.63 -5.14
N ARG A 375 -16.55 22.76 -4.45
CA ARG A 375 -15.63 23.85 -4.78
C ARG A 375 -14.68 24.10 -3.62
N VAL A 376 -13.39 24.15 -3.90
CA VAL A 376 -12.33 24.35 -2.91
C VAL A 376 -11.42 25.48 -3.35
N GLN A 377 -11.19 26.45 -2.46
CA GLN A 377 -10.25 27.54 -2.68
C GLN A 377 -9.34 27.69 -1.47
N GLY A 378 -8.05 27.39 -1.62
CA GLY A 378 -7.09 27.40 -0.52
C GLY A 378 -7.20 26.17 0.40
N GLY A 379 -6.23 26.03 1.30
CA GLY A 379 -6.20 25.01 2.34
C GLY A 379 -5.97 23.57 1.84
N SER A 380 -6.41 22.58 2.62
CA SER A 380 -6.26 21.16 2.31
C SER A 380 -7.56 20.39 2.58
N VAL A 381 -7.93 19.51 1.65
CA VAL A 381 -9.20 18.76 1.70
C VAL A 381 -8.96 17.29 1.41
N THR A 382 -9.45 16.42 2.30
CA THR A 382 -9.43 14.97 2.13
C THR A 382 -10.85 14.43 1.96
N LEU A 383 -11.12 13.77 0.84
CA LEU A 383 -12.34 13.01 0.60
C LEU A 383 -12.07 11.53 0.91
N ILE A 384 -12.94 10.88 1.70
CA ILE A 384 -12.82 9.47 2.06
C ILE A 384 -14.16 8.78 1.83
N ASN A 385 -14.18 7.81 0.91
CA ASN A 385 -15.37 7.06 0.53
C ASN A 385 -16.56 7.99 0.20
N SER A 386 -16.30 9.04 -0.58
CA SER A 386 -17.28 10.09 -0.89
C SER A 386 -17.55 10.18 -2.40
N HIS A 387 -18.79 10.52 -2.76
CA HIS A 387 -19.25 10.58 -4.14
C HIS A 387 -19.59 12.03 -4.52
N VAL A 388 -19.00 12.53 -5.60
CA VAL A 388 -19.28 13.86 -6.18
C VAL A 388 -19.86 13.68 -7.58
N HIS A 389 -21.01 14.30 -7.86
CA HIS A 389 -21.81 13.99 -9.04
C HIS A 389 -21.70 15.00 -10.20
N GLU A 390 -21.25 16.22 -9.92
CA GLU A 390 -21.15 17.34 -10.88
C GLU A 390 -19.74 17.98 -10.85
N GLY A 391 -18.72 17.15 -10.62
CA GLY A 391 -17.32 17.56 -10.67
C GLY A 391 -16.80 18.25 -9.42
N ILE A 392 -15.48 18.44 -9.39
CA ILE A 392 -14.77 19.17 -8.34
C ILE A 392 -14.03 20.34 -9.01
N GLU A 393 -14.24 21.55 -8.50
CA GLU A 393 -13.43 22.73 -8.82
C GLU A 393 -12.49 23.01 -7.66
N ALA A 394 -11.20 23.11 -7.92
CA ALA A 394 -10.20 23.28 -6.88
C ALA A 394 -9.12 24.30 -7.29
N ARG A 395 -8.83 25.25 -6.40
CA ARG A 395 -7.86 26.32 -6.60
C ARG A 395 -6.93 26.44 -5.40
N ASP A 396 -5.63 26.59 -5.64
CA ASP A 396 -4.62 26.87 -4.62
C ASP A 396 -4.67 25.90 -3.41
N THR A 397 -4.92 24.61 -3.66
CA THR A 397 -5.25 23.65 -2.60
C THR A 397 -4.49 22.31 -2.75
N GLN A 398 -4.53 21.52 -1.67
CA GLN A 398 -4.13 20.12 -1.65
C GLN A 398 -5.37 19.24 -1.58
N LEU A 399 -5.64 18.48 -2.64
CA LEU A 399 -6.82 17.62 -2.75
C LEU A 399 -6.43 16.14 -2.68
N VAL A 400 -6.91 15.45 -1.66
CA VAL A 400 -6.67 14.02 -1.43
C VAL A 400 -7.98 13.26 -1.60
N LEU A 401 -8.08 12.37 -2.59
CA LEU A 401 -9.29 11.59 -2.90
C LEU A 401 -9.08 10.12 -2.56
N THR A 402 -9.77 9.58 -1.56
CA THR A 402 -9.60 8.20 -1.09
C THR A 402 -10.88 7.41 -1.30
N ALA A 403 -10.83 6.40 -2.16
CA ALA A 403 -12.02 5.68 -2.62
C ALA A 403 -13.09 6.64 -3.17
N GLY A 404 -14.34 6.15 -3.29
CA GLY A 404 -15.45 6.95 -3.79
C GLY A 404 -15.42 7.20 -5.29
N SER A 405 -16.19 8.19 -5.74
CA SER A 405 -16.29 8.50 -7.18
C SER A 405 -16.48 9.98 -7.47
N VAL A 406 -15.97 10.42 -8.61
CA VAL A 406 -16.20 11.77 -9.14
C VAL A 406 -16.80 11.64 -10.53
N THR A 407 -17.95 12.25 -10.75
CA THR A 407 -18.63 12.31 -12.05
C THR A 407 -18.58 13.75 -12.57
N GLY A 408 -18.24 13.96 -13.84
CA GLY A 408 -18.26 15.32 -14.42
C GLY A 408 -17.73 15.39 -15.85
N ASP A 409 -17.78 16.59 -16.42
CA ASP A 409 -17.21 16.97 -17.72
C ASP A 409 -16.65 18.41 -17.67
N PRO A 410 -15.35 18.59 -17.39
CA PRO A 410 -14.43 17.58 -16.87
C PRO A 410 -14.76 17.18 -15.42
N ALA A 411 -14.26 16.03 -14.96
CA ALA A 411 -14.48 15.60 -13.58
C ALA A 411 -13.74 16.49 -12.56
N LEU A 412 -12.59 17.04 -12.95
CA LEU A 412 -11.77 17.95 -12.16
C LEU A 412 -11.46 19.22 -12.95
N VAL A 413 -11.78 20.39 -12.38
CA VAL A 413 -11.31 21.70 -12.85
C VAL A 413 -10.34 22.25 -11.82
N LEU A 414 -9.09 22.45 -12.22
CA LEU A 414 -7.98 22.66 -11.30
C LEU A 414 -7.19 23.91 -11.64
N GLU A 415 -6.75 24.64 -10.63
CA GLU A 415 -5.76 25.71 -10.73
C GLU A 415 -4.79 25.65 -9.55
N ASP A 416 -3.48 25.61 -9.82
CA ASP A 416 -2.42 25.56 -8.80
C ASP A 416 -2.69 24.54 -7.67
N THR A 417 -3.28 23.39 -8.05
CA THR A 417 -3.79 22.38 -7.13
C THR A 417 -3.04 21.07 -7.28
N HIS A 418 -2.62 20.49 -6.14
CA HIS A 418 -2.07 19.14 -6.12
C HIS A 418 -3.19 18.12 -5.88
N VAL A 419 -3.22 17.06 -6.68
CA VAL A 419 -4.20 15.97 -6.54
C VAL A 419 -3.49 14.65 -6.28
N ASP A 420 -3.88 13.98 -5.21
CA ASP A 420 -3.53 12.59 -4.92
C ASP A 420 -4.81 11.77 -4.80
N ALA A 421 -5.13 11.01 -5.86
CA ALA A 421 -6.32 10.18 -5.93
C ALA A 421 -5.96 8.70 -5.80
N ALA A 422 -6.60 8.00 -4.87
CA ALA A 422 -6.34 6.60 -4.59
C ALA A 422 -7.67 5.84 -4.52
N GLY A 423 -7.85 4.81 -5.36
CA GLY A 423 -9.07 4.01 -5.40
C GLY A 423 -10.33 4.75 -5.89
N THR A 424 -10.19 5.99 -6.34
CA THR A 424 -11.30 6.83 -6.82
C THR A 424 -11.71 6.43 -8.23
N GLU A 425 -13.03 6.31 -8.45
CA GLU A 425 -13.63 6.07 -9.76
C GLU A 425 -14.03 7.40 -10.42
N PHE A 426 -13.43 7.73 -11.56
CA PHE A 426 -13.78 8.90 -12.35
C PHE A 426 -14.75 8.50 -13.47
N LEU A 427 -16.00 8.94 -13.38
CA LEU A 427 -17.04 8.71 -14.37
C LEU A 427 -17.13 9.95 -15.28
N LEU A 428 -16.65 9.82 -16.51
CA LEU A 428 -16.50 10.96 -17.41
C LEU A 428 -17.74 11.14 -18.27
N LEU A 429 -18.39 12.29 -18.15
CA LEU A 429 -19.54 12.66 -19.00
C LEU A 429 -19.09 13.24 -20.34
N GLY A 430 -17.81 13.64 -20.45
CA GLY A 430 -17.17 14.07 -21.70
C GLY A 430 -15.73 13.54 -21.83
N PRO A 431 -14.91 14.17 -22.70
CA PRO A 431 -13.63 13.58 -23.12
C PRO A 431 -12.50 13.73 -22.10
N HIS A 432 -12.63 14.61 -21.11
CA HIS A 432 -11.54 14.98 -20.21
C HIS A 432 -11.85 14.59 -18.76
N LEU A 433 -10.86 13.99 -18.09
CA LEU A 433 -10.87 13.77 -16.65
C LEU A 433 -10.53 15.05 -15.90
N ALA A 434 -9.51 15.76 -16.36
CA ALA A 434 -9.02 16.96 -15.70
C ALA A 434 -8.80 18.11 -16.69
N GLN A 435 -9.10 19.33 -16.24
CA GLN A 435 -8.75 20.59 -16.90
C GLN A 435 -7.89 21.43 -15.95
N ASN A 436 -6.85 22.06 -16.49
CA ASN A 436 -5.96 22.99 -15.81
C ASN A 436 -6.22 24.41 -16.31
N ASP A 437 -6.80 25.23 -15.45
CA ASP A 437 -7.05 26.66 -15.69
C ASP A 437 -5.85 27.53 -15.28
N GLY A 438 -4.87 26.94 -14.59
CA GLY A 438 -3.63 27.61 -14.17
C GLY A 438 -2.61 27.82 -15.29
N ALA A 439 -1.61 28.63 -14.99
CA ALA A 439 -0.50 28.92 -15.91
C ALA A 439 0.56 27.81 -15.91
N ALA A 440 0.76 27.15 -14.78
CA ALA A 440 1.76 26.09 -14.61
C ALA A 440 1.12 24.70 -14.81
N PRO A 441 1.86 23.72 -15.36
CA PRO A 441 1.39 22.35 -15.47
C PRO A 441 1.18 21.69 -14.11
N LEU A 442 0.11 20.90 -13.99
CA LEU A 442 -0.23 20.16 -12.78
C LEU A 442 0.27 18.72 -12.85
N ASN A 443 0.63 18.15 -11.69
CA ASN A 443 0.93 16.72 -11.56
C ASN A 443 -0.17 16.06 -10.73
N LEU A 444 -0.97 15.20 -11.38
CA LEU A 444 -2.01 14.41 -10.74
C LEU A 444 -1.46 13.01 -10.45
N ARG A 445 -1.54 12.57 -9.19
CA ARG A 445 -1.11 11.22 -8.78
C ARG A 445 -2.32 10.30 -8.67
N PHE A 446 -2.23 9.14 -9.29
CA PHE A 446 -3.25 8.11 -9.23
C PHE A 446 -2.68 6.81 -8.64
N SER A 447 -3.37 6.24 -7.65
CA SER A 447 -3.07 4.93 -7.06
C SER A 447 -4.29 4.03 -7.18
N VAL A 448 -4.24 2.97 -8.00
CA VAL A 448 -5.37 2.04 -8.22
C VAL A 448 -6.72 2.75 -8.49
N ALA A 449 -6.66 3.95 -9.10
CA ALA A 449 -7.82 4.71 -9.51
C ALA A 449 -8.30 4.23 -10.88
N SER A 450 -9.49 4.64 -11.31
CA SER A 450 -9.97 4.29 -12.65
C SER A 450 -10.69 5.44 -13.30
N ARG A 451 -10.62 5.52 -14.63
CA ARG A 451 -11.43 6.43 -15.44
C ARG A 451 -12.35 5.63 -16.33
N GLN A 452 -13.61 6.01 -16.41
CA GLN A 452 -14.62 5.35 -17.21
C GLN A 452 -15.37 6.39 -18.05
N PRO A 453 -15.14 6.41 -19.37
CA PRO A 453 -15.93 7.22 -20.29
C PRO A 453 -17.37 6.71 -20.37
N LEU A 454 -18.32 7.61 -20.62
CA LEU A 454 -19.71 7.24 -20.85
C LEU A 454 -19.83 6.30 -22.06
N GLY A 455 -20.28 5.06 -21.84
CA GLY A 455 -20.41 4.04 -22.89
C GLY A 455 -19.10 3.43 -23.40
N GLY A 456 -17.96 3.70 -22.73
CA GLY A 456 -16.65 3.15 -23.07
C GLY A 456 -16.10 2.16 -22.03
N GLU A 457 -15.00 1.49 -22.38
CA GLU A 457 -14.26 0.65 -21.44
C GLU A 457 -13.51 1.51 -20.41
N GLY A 458 -13.53 1.07 -19.15
CA GLY A 458 -12.78 1.71 -18.09
C GLY A 458 -11.28 1.45 -18.20
N GLN A 459 -10.47 2.44 -17.85
CA GLN A 459 -9.01 2.33 -17.77
C GLN A 459 -8.52 2.54 -16.34
N TRP A 460 -7.58 1.69 -15.92
CA TRP A 460 -6.89 1.81 -14.66
C TRP A 460 -5.77 2.84 -14.66
N LEU A 461 -5.59 3.51 -13.53
CA LEU A 461 -4.61 4.56 -13.31
C LEU A 461 -3.79 4.24 -12.05
N HIS A 462 -2.53 3.88 -12.24
CA HIS A 462 -1.53 3.75 -11.18
C HIS A 462 -0.23 4.43 -11.65
N ARG A 463 -0.26 5.76 -11.72
CA ARG A 463 0.82 6.60 -12.29
C ARG A 463 0.67 8.07 -11.90
N VAL A 464 1.70 8.85 -12.18
CA VAL A 464 1.62 10.32 -12.18
C VAL A 464 1.34 10.81 -13.61
N VAL A 465 0.41 11.73 -13.75
CA VAL A 465 0.05 12.37 -15.02
C VAL A 465 0.34 13.86 -14.93
N ARG A 466 1.08 14.37 -15.91
CA ARG A 466 1.26 15.81 -16.10
C ARG A 466 0.12 16.36 -16.96
N VAL A 467 -0.54 17.41 -16.50
CA VAL A 467 -1.65 18.07 -17.19
C VAL A 467 -1.27 19.52 -17.47
N ASP A 468 -1.03 19.85 -18.74
CA ASP A 468 -0.72 21.23 -19.13
C ASP A 468 -2.01 22.06 -19.32
N ARG A 469 -3.05 21.49 -19.96
CA ARG A 469 -4.34 22.15 -20.22
C ARG A 469 -5.55 21.25 -19.97
N ALA A 470 -5.60 20.07 -20.57
CA ALA A 470 -6.66 19.09 -20.36
C ALA A 470 -6.11 17.68 -20.53
N TRP A 471 -6.68 16.70 -19.83
CA TRP A 471 -6.28 15.30 -19.88
C TRP A 471 -7.45 14.33 -19.76
#